data_AF-A0A962HUC1-F1
#
_entry.id   AF-A0A962HUC1-F1
#
_cell.length_a   1.000
_cell.length_b   1.000
_cell.length_c   1.000
_cell.angle_alpha   90.00
_cell.angle_beta   90.00
_cell.angle_gamma   90.00
#
_symmetry.space_group_name_H-M   'P 1'
#
loop_
_entity.id
_entity.type
_entity.pdbx_description
1 polymer ?
#
loop_
_entity_poly.entity_id
_entity_poly.type
_entity_poly.pdbx_seq_one_letter_code
_entity_poly.pdbx_strand_id
1 'polypeptide(L)' 'DIAAAMKRYRISAPWTAESLAMHTQAVLQGAFVLAKAQGNAAIAAQSVDHLRRYVELLFHSPKRQ' A
#
# COMPACT_ATOMS: atom_id res chain seq x y z
N ASP A 1 -8.58 4.12 -8.56
CA ASP A 1 -9.71 3.86 -7.66
C ASP A 1 -9.56 2.46 -7.05
N ILE A 2 -9.45 2.36 -5.72
CA ILE A 2 -9.23 1.09 -5.02
C ILE A 2 -10.49 0.21 -5.06
N ALA A 3 -11.69 0.79 -4.92
CA ALA A 3 -12.94 0.04 -4.95
C ALA A 3 -13.18 -0.62 -6.33
N ALA A 4 -12.88 0.11 -7.41
CA ALA A 4 -12.93 -0.42 -8.77
C ALA A 4 -11.92 -1.57 -8.98
N ALA A 5 -10.71 -1.46 -8.42
CA ALA A 5 -9.73 -2.54 -8.46
C ALA A 5 -10.21 -3.77 -7.69
N MET A 6 -10.76 -3.60 -6.48
CA MET A 6 -11.31 -4.71 -5.69
C MET A 6 -12.40 -5.46 -6.46
N LYS A 7 -13.30 -4.73 -7.13
CA LYS A 7 -14.33 -5.31 -8.00
C LYS A 7 -13.73 -6.08 -9.17
N ARG A 8 -12.73 -5.49 -9.86
CA ARG A 8 -12.07 -6.11 -11.02
C ARG A 8 -11.34 -7.41 -10.65
N TYR A 9 -10.64 -7.41 -9.52
CA TYR A 9 -9.85 -8.54 -9.03
C TYR A 9 -10.64 -9.49 -8.13
N ARG A 10 -11.96 -9.25 -7.94
CA ARG A 10 -12.86 -10.07 -7.12
C ARG A 10 -12.34 -10.28 -5.69
N ILE A 11 -11.77 -9.24 -5.11
CA ILE A 11 -11.23 -9.28 -3.75
C ILE A 11 -12.38 -9.32 -2.74
N SER A 12 -12.38 -10.37 -1.91
CA SER A 12 -13.19 -10.45 -0.69
C SER A 12 -12.23 -10.47 0.48
N ALA A 13 -12.22 -9.41 1.27
CA ALA A 13 -11.25 -9.20 2.34
C ALA A 13 -11.89 -8.46 3.52
N PRO A 14 -11.31 -8.57 4.74
CA PRO A 14 -11.81 -7.86 5.92
C PRO A 14 -11.52 -6.35 5.92
N TRP A 15 -10.83 -5.84 4.91
CA TRP A 15 -10.49 -4.42 4.76
C TRP A 15 -11.28 -3.76 3.64
N THR A 16 -11.42 -2.44 3.70
CA THR A 16 -12.17 -1.63 2.73
C THR A 16 -11.24 -0.82 1.83
N ALA A 17 -11.77 -0.35 0.69
CA ALA A 17 -11.06 0.56 -0.19
C ALA A 17 -10.62 1.85 0.53
N GLU A 18 -11.49 2.37 1.40
CA GLU A 18 -11.24 3.55 2.23
C GLU A 18 -10.13 3.28 3.24
N SER A 19 -10.17 2.15 3.97
CA SER A 19 -9.12 1.83 4.94
C SER A 19 -7.75 1.65 4.28
N LEU A 20 -7.72 1.06 3.07
CA LEU A 20 -6.47 0.93 2.31
C LEU A 20 -5.96 2.27 1.78
N ALA A 21 -6.85 3.18 1.37
CA ALA A 21 -6.48 4.55 1.00
C ALA A 21 -5.87 5.30 2.19
N MET A 22 -6.50 5.20 3.37
CA MET A 22 -5.98 5.82 4.61
C MET A 22 -4.63 5.22 5.02
N HIS A 23 -4.46 3.90 4.92
CA HIS A 23 -3.17 3.26 5.17
C HIS A 23 -2.08 3.75 4.21
N THR A 24 -2.40 3.88 2.92
CA THR A 24 -1.49 4.44 1.91
C THR A 24 -1.03 5.84 2.32
N GLN A 25 -1.95 6.70 2.77
CA GLN A 25 -1.60 8.04 3.26
C GLN A 25 -0.70 8.00 4.49
N ALA A 26 -1.02 7.16 5.48
CA ALA A 26 -0.23 7.02 6.69
C ALA A 26 1.22 6.58 6.38
N VAL A 27 1.40 5.61 5.47
CA VAL A 27 2.73 5.15 5.05
C VAL A 27 3.50 6.27 4.35
N LEU A 28 2.87 6.99 3.40
CA LEU A 28 3.54 8.08 2.69
C LEU A 28 3.97 9.22 3.64
N GLN A 29 3.08 9.62 4.56
CA GLN A 29 3.37 10.67 5.53
C GLN A 29 4.48 10.25 6.50
N GLY A 30 4.39 9.04 7.05
CA GLY A 30 5.43 8.48 7.93
C GLY A 30 6.79 8.35 7.22
N ALA A 31 6.79 7.95 5.96
CA ALA A 31 7.99 7.85 5.13
C ALA A 31 8.71 9.20 5.01
N PHE A 32 7.97 10.29 4.77
CA PHE A 32 8.55 11.63 4.73
C PHE A 32 9.04 12.13 6.10
N VAL A 33 8.36 11.78 7.19
CA VAL A 33 8.83 12.10 8.55
C VAL A 33 10.18 11.43 8.81
N LEU A 34 10.30 10.13 8.52
CA LEU A 34 11.54 9.37 8.71
C LEU A 34 12.68 9.88 7.82
N ALA A 35 12.40 10.15 6.55
CA ALA A 35 13.40 10.69 5.62
C ALA A 35 13.96 12.05 6.07
N LYS A 36 13.09 12.94 6.58
CA LYS A 36 13.52 14.23 7.16
C LYS A 36 14.32 14.05 8.45
N ALA A 37 13.87 13.17 9.33
CA ALA A 37 14.55 12.90 10.60
C ALA A 37 15.98 12.36 10.41
N GLN A 38 16.21 11.56 9.35
CA GLN A 38 17.52 10.99 9.04
C GLN A 38 18.28 11.74 7.94
N GLY A 39 17.71 12.81 7.37
CA GLY A 39 18.33 13.54 6.25
C GLY A 39 18.57 12.70 5.00
N ASN A 40 17.79 11.64 4.77
CA ASN A 40 18.01 10.67 3.70
C ASN A 40 16.72 10.34 2.94
N ALA A 41 16.62 10.81 1.69
CA ALA A 41 15.46 10.57 0.83
C ALA A 41 15.27 9.10 0.44
N ALA A 42 16.31 8.26 0.50
CA ALA A 42 16.21 6.84 0.17
C ALA A 42 15.24 6.08 1.09
N ILE A 43 15.06 6.55 2.34
CA ILE A 43 14.11 5.96 3.30
C ILE A 43 12.67 6.09 2.79
N ALA A 44 12.33 7.24 2.19
CA ALA A 44 11.02 7.43 1.61
C ALA A 44 10.80 6.55 0.38
N ALA A 45 11.82 6.46 -0.50
CA ALA A 45 11.78 5.59 -1.67
C ALA A 45 11.57 4.12 -1.28
N GLN A 46 12.34 3.61 -0.31
CA GLN A 46 12.20 2.25 0.20
C GLN A 46 10.82 2.01 0.82
N SER A 47 10.28 2.99 1.56
CA SER A 47 8.93 2.89 2.13
C SER A 47 7.85 2.78 1.05
N VAL A 48 7.99 3.52 -0.05
CA VAL A 48 7.10 3.43 -1.22
C VAL A 48 7.24 2.09 -1.93
N ASP A 49 8.47 1.56 -2.07
CA ASP A 49 8.70 0.22 -2.62
C ASP A 49 7.99 -0.86 -1.79
N HIS A 50 8.05 -0.76 -0.47
CA HIS A 50 7.31 -1.67 0.42
C HIS A 50 5.79 -1.52 0.28
N LEU A 51 5.28 -0.29 0.21
CA LEU A 51 3.86 -0.03 -0.02
C LEU A 51 3.38 -0.63 -1.35
N ARG A 52 4.17 -0.49 -2.41
CA ARG A 52 3.89 -1.11 -3.71
C ARG A 52 3.78 -2.63 -3.58
N ARG A 53 4.77 -3.30 -2.99
CA ARG A 53 4.75 -4.76 -2.78
C ARG A 53 3.54 -5.20 -1.96
N TYR A 54 3.20 -4.43 -0.92
CA TYR A 54 2.01 -4.70 -0.10
C TYR A 54 0.73 -4.64 -0.92
N VAL A 55 0.55 -3.60 -1.73
CA VAL A 55 -0.60 -3.49 -2.65
C VAL A 55 -0.59 -4.63 -3.67
N GLU A 56 0.56 -4.97 -4.27
CA GLU A 56 0.68 -6.11 -5.18
C GLU A 56 0.20 -7.41 -4.49
N LEU A 57 0.62 -7.67 -3.25
CA LEU A 57 0.19 -8.85 -2.48
C LEU A 57 -1.31 -8.86 -2.19
N LEU A 58 -1.90 -7.72 -1.84
CA LEU A 58 -3.35 -7.62 -1.58
C LEU A 58 -4.21 -7.93 -2.81
N PHE A 59 -3.69 -7.66 -4.01
CA PHE A 59 -4.40 -7.85 -5.28
C PHE A 59 -3.97 -9.10 -6.06
N HIS A 60 -2.95 -9.83 -5.58
CA HIS A 60 -2.61 -11.14 -6.12
C HIS A 60 -3.57 -12.20 -5.55
N SER A 61 -4.35 -12.85 -6.42
CA SER A 61 -5.06 -14.08 -6.05
C SER A 61 -4.04 -15.20 -5.82
N PRO A 62 -4.10 -15.97 -4.71
CA PRO A 62 -3.48 -17.28 -4.71
C PRO A 62 -4.15 -18.07 -5.83
N LYS A 63 -3.37 -18.58 -6.79
CA LYS A 63 -3.86 -19.65 -7.67
C LYS A 63 -4.39 -20.73 -6.73
N ARG A 64 -5.70 -21.02 -6.77
CA ARG A 64 -6.20 -22.29 -6.24
C ARG A 64 -5.45 -23.38 -7.02
N GLN A 65 -4.50 -24.03 -6.36
CA GLN A 65 -4.02 -25.34 -6.78
C GLN A 65 -5.14 -26.34 -6.51
#